data_AF-A0A4Y2LKZ3-F1
#
_entry.id   AF-A0A4Y2LKZ3-F1
#
_cell.length_a   1.000
_cell.length_b   1.000
_cell.length_c   1.000
_cell.angle_alpha   90.00
_cell.angle_beta   90.00
_cell.angle_gamma   90.00
#
_symmetry.space_group_name_H-M   'P 1'
#
loop_
_entity.id
_entity.type
_entity.pdbx_description
1 polymer ?
#
loop_
_entity_poly.entity_id
_entity_poly.type
_entity_poly.pdbx_seq_one_letter_code
_entity_poly.pdbx_strand_id
1 'polypeptide(L)'
;MKLIFLEKCDKDVDCDNGGTCNTENGRCECVPGTSGLNCARIEDCTLLNCEEKMATCIFDIKEGQPTCKCNDDNFYYEEDKCN
;
A
#
# COMPACT_ATOMS: atom_id res chain seq x y z
N MET A 1 -12.62 -27.87 7.09
CA MET A 1 -13.15 -26.53 7.42
C MET A 1 -11.96 -25.59 7.54
N LYS A 2 -11.79 -24.65 6.62
CA LYS A 2 -10.69 -23.68 6.68
C LYS A 2 -11.05 -22.68 7.77
N LEU A 3 -10.37 -22.74 8.92
CA LEU A 3 -10.50 -21.73 9.97
C LEU A 3 -9.94 -20.42 9.38
N ILE A 4 -10.84 -19.51 8.98
CA ILE A 4 -10.45 -18.15 8.62
C ILE A 4 -10.19 -17.46 9.95
N PHE A 5 -8.95 -17.45 10.41
CA PHE A 5 -8.52 -16.45 11.37
C PHE A 5 -8.65 -15.12 10.63
N LEU A 6 -9.67 -14.32 10.97
CA LEU A 6 -9.65 -12.91 10.64
C LEU A 6 -8.38 -12.36 11.29
N GLU A 7 -7.39 -11.96 10.50
CA GLU A 7 -6.24 -11.24 11.02
C GLU A 7 -6.79 -9.96 11.66
N LYS A 8 -6.66 -9.90 12.99
CA LYS A 8 -7.04 -8.73 13.77
C LYS A 8 -5.79 -7.92 14.03
N CYS A 9 -5.93 -6.61 13.98
CA CYS A 9 -4.87 -5.70 14.43
C CYS A 9 -4.99 -5.49 15.95
N ASP A 10 -3.86 -5.27 16.61
CA ASP A 10 -3.76 -4.84 18.01
C ASP A 10 -3.17 -3.42 18.13
N LYS A 11 -2.45 -2.96 17.09
CA LYS A 11 -1.76 -1.66 17.03
C LYS A 11 -1.69 -1.19 15.58
N ASP A 12 -1.49 0.12 15.39
CA ASP A 12 -1.48 0.73 14.05
C ASP A 12 -0.44 0.11 13.10
N VAL A 13 0.71 -0.34 13.61
CA VAL A 13 1.75 -1.00 12.79
C VAL A 13 1.33 -2.37 12.24
N ASP A 14 0.22 -2.94 12.70
CA ASP A 14 -0.36 -4.15 12.11
C ASP A 14 -1.20 -3.82 10.85
N CYS A 15 -1.41 -2.53 10.56
CA CYS A 15 -2.08 -2.02 9.39
C CYS A 15 -1.05 -1.43 8.41
N ASP A 16 -1.17 -1.78 7.14
CA ASP A 16 -0.30 -1.28 6.07
C ASP A 16 -0.70 0.13 5.62
N ASN A 17 0.20 0.77 4.87
CA ASN A 17 -0.06 2.01 4.13
C ASN A 17 -0.65 3.16 4.96
N GLY A 18 -0.31 3.22 6.26
CA GLY A 18 -0.75 4.29 7.16
C GLY A 18 -2.16 4.12 7.72
N GLY A 19 -2.77 2.93 7.59
CA GLY A 19 -4.01 2.60 8.28
C GLY A 19 -3.87 2.62 9.81
N THR A 20 -4.98 2.85 10.51
CA THR A 20 -5.05 2.85 11.98
C THR A 20 -5.81 1.66 12.50
N CYS A 21 -5.37 1.06 13.61
CA CYS A 21 -6.06 -0.07 14.19
C CYS A 21 -7.19 0.37 15.11
N ASN A 22 -8.42 -0.05 14.79
CA ASN A 22 -9.54 0.01 15.71
C ASN A 22 -9.47 -1.17 16.68
N THR A 23 -8.82 -0.97 17.83
CA THR A 23 -8.59 -2.02 18.82
C THR A 23 -9.87 -2.56 19.47
N GLU A 24 -11.00 -1.85 19.39
CA GLU A 24 -12.29 -2.32 19.93
C GLU A 24 -12.84 -3.50 19.11
N ASN A 25 -12.64 -3.48 17.79
CA ASN A 25 -13.15 -4.52 16.89
C ASN A 25 -12.06 -5.31 16.16
N GLY A 26 -10.78 -4.91 16.33
CA GLY A 26 -9.61 -5.53 15.75
C GLY A 26 -9.51 -5.36 14.23
N ARG A 27 -9.99 -4.25 13.67
CA ARG A 27 -9.94 -3.99 12.21
C ARG A 27 -9.12 -2.75 11.91
N CYS A 28 -8.43 -2.79 10.77
CA CYS A 28 -7.76 -1.61 10.24
C CYS A 28 -8.78 -0.66 9.59
N GLU A 29 -8.66 0.61 9.93
CA GLU A 29 -9.32 1.73 9.27
C GLU A 29 -8.34 2.28 8.22
N CYS A 30 -8.65 2.04 6.95
CA CYS A 30 -7.78 2.39 5.84
C CYS A 30 -7.89 3.86 5.46
N VAL A 31 -6.76 4.45 5.10
CA VAL A 31 -6.72 5.80 4.51
C VAL A 31 -7.28 5.78 3.09
N PRO A 32 -7.81 6.91 2.58
CA PRO A 32 -8.27 6.99 1.19
C PRO A 32 -7.21 6.49 0.20
N GLY A 33 -7.63 5.70 -0.79
CA GLY A 33 -6.73 5.09 -1.76
C GLY A 33 -6.14 3.74 -1.33
N THR A 34 -6.52 3.21 -0.16
CA THR A 34 -6.10 1.88 0.33
C THR A 34 -7.28 1.04 0.79
N SER A 35 -7.16 -0.29 0.71
CA SER A 35 -8.23 -1.22 1.06
C SER A 35 -7.71 -2.61 1.47
N GLY A 36 -8.64 -3.48 1.87
CA GLY A 36 -8.33 -4.83 2.38
C GLY A 36 -8.43 -4.90 3.90
N LEU A 37 -8.21 -6.09 4.47
CA LEU A 37 -8.35 -6.32 5.91
C LEU A 37 -7.31 -5.54 6.73
N ASN A 38 -6.10 -5.41 6.19
CA ASN A 38 -4.97 -4.72 6.79
C ASN A 38 -4.52 -3.51 5.95
N CYS A 39 -5.35 -3.03 5.01
CA CYS A 39 -5.02 -1.90 4.11
C CYS A 39 -3.86 -2.15 3.13
N ALA A 40 -3.47 -3.41 2.89
CA ALA A 40 -2.38 -3.75 1.97
C ALA A 40 -2.66 -3.43 0.49
N ARG A 41 -3.93 -3.41 0.08
CA ARG A 41 -4.29 -3.14 -1.32
C ARG A 41 -4.25 -1.65 -1.56
N ILE A 42 -3.50 -1.23 -2.56
CA ILE A 42 -3.42 0.15 -3.01
C ILE A 42 -4.35 0.29 -4.23
N GLU A 43 -5.27 1.23 -4.17
CA GLU A 43 -6.18 1.53 -5.29
C GLU A 43 -5.49 2.38 -6.35
N ASP A 44 -6.03 2.39 -7.56
CA ASP A 44 -5.56 3.20 -8.70
C ASP A 44 -4.11 2.95 -9.18
N CYS A 45 -3.39 1.96 -8.62
CA CYS A 45 -2.06 1.57 -9.10
C CYS A 45 -2.02 1.20 -10.59
N THR A 46 -3.11 0.62 -11.13
CA THR A 46 -3.19 0.26 -12.55
C THR A 46 -3.17 1.47 -13.47
N LEU A 47 -3.51 2.68 -12.99
CA LEU A 47 -3.47 3.90 -13.80
C LEU A 47 -2.04 4.43 -13.98
N LEU A 48 -1.11 4.03 -13.11
CA LEU A 48 0.27 4.52 -13.11
C LEU A 48 1.21 3.73 -14.04
N ASN A 49 0.82 2.51 -14.43
CA ASN A 49 1.59 1.59 -15.28
C ASN A 49 3.05 1.42 -14.79
N CYS A 50 3.27 1.33 -13.47
CA CYS A 50 4.62 1.28 -12.90
C CYS A 50 5.45 0.10 -13.42
N GLU A 51 4.83 -1.04 -13.69
CA GLU A 51 5.52 -2.23 -14.17
C GLU A 51 6.21 -2.00 -15.52
N GLU A 52 5.56 -1.27 -16.45
CA GLU A 52 6.15 -0.89 -17.75
C GLU A 52 7.35 0.05 -17.59
N LYS A 53 7.47 0.69 -16.43
CA LYS A 53 8.51 1.66 -16.08
C LYS A 53 9.61 1.07 -15.20
N MET A 54 9.68 -0.25 -15.08
CA MET A 54 10.60 -0.97 -14.18
C MET A 54 10.48 -0.52 -12.72
N ALA A 55 9.25 -0.22 -12.30
CA ALA A 55 8.90 0.27 -10.98
C ALA A 55 7.79 -0.57 -10.34
N THR A 56 7.68 -0.47 -9.02
CA THR A 56 6.62 -1.06 -8.22
C THR A 56 5.72 0.06 -7.71
N CYS A 57 4.40 -0.16 -7.76
CA CYS A 57 3.46 0.76 -7.15
C CYS A 57 3.57 0.69 -5.62
N ILE A 58 3.75 1.84 -4.98
CA ILE A 58 3.75 1.99 -3.51
C ILE A 58 2.76 3.09 -3.12
N PHE A 59 2.30 3.09 -1.88
CA PHE A 59 1.48 4.17 -1.35
C PHE A 59 2.38 5.15 -0.60
N ASP A 60 2.44 6.39 -1.07
CA ASP A 60 3.15 7.44 -0.36
C ASP A 60 2.22 8.01 0.72
N ILE A 61 2.49 7.64 1.98
CA ILE A 61 1.70 8.08 3.13
C ILE A 61 1.79 9.60 3.34
N LYS A 62 2.87 10.25 2.93
CA LYS A 62 3.04 11.70 3.07
C LYS A 62 2.18 12.46 2.06
N GLU A 63 2.16 11.98 0.82
CA GLU A 63 1.37 12.56 -0.27
C GLU A 63 -0.08 12.05 -0.26
N GLY A 64 -0.36 10.93 0.42
CA GLY A 64 -1.68 10.31 0.51
C GLY A 64 -2.16 9.66 -0.79
N GLN A 65 -1.25 9.25 -1.68
CA GLN A 65 -1.59 8.72 -3.00
C GLN A 65 -0.59 7.64 -3.47
N PRO A 66 -1.00 6.77 -4.41
CA PRO A 66 -0.07 5.82 -5.03
C PRO A 66 0.99 6.53 -5.87
N THR A 67 2.21 5.97 -5.90
CA THR A 67 3.33 6.42 -6.74
C THR A 67 4.18 5.22 -7.19
N CYS A 68 5.01 5.42 -8.21
CA CYS A 68 5.95 4.40 -8.68
C CYS A 68 7.30 4.54 -7.98
N LYS A 69 7.76 3.49 -7.30
CA LYS A 69 9.15 3.37 -6.82
C LYS A 69 9.93 2.47 -7.77
N CYS A 70 11.10 2.93 -8.23
CA CYS A 70 12.01 2.10 -9.03
C CYS A 70 12.36 0.78 -8.34
N ASN A 71 12.42 -0.30 -9.12
CA ASN A 71 12.72 -1.64 -8.60
C ASN A 71 14.20 -1.79 -8.22
N ASP A 72 15.10 -1.08 -8.93
CA ASP A 72 16.50 -0.97 -8.57
C ASP A 72 16.71 0.32 -7.78
N ASP A 73 17.23 0.22 -6.56
CA ASP A 73 17.51 1.38 -5.70
C ASP A 73 18.65 2.26 -6.25
N ASN A 74 19.40 1.80 -7.27
CA ASN A 74 20.39 2.61 -7.98
C ASN A 74 19.77 3.50 -9.07
N PHE A 75 18.51 3.25 -9.43
CA PHE A 75 17.82 4.02 -10.46
C PHE A 75 16.92 5.08 -9.86
N TYR A 76 16.84 6.22 -10.56
CA TYR A 76 15.95 7.30 -10.20
C TYR A 76 14.89 7.50 -11.29
N TYR A 77 13.72 8.00 -10.90
CA TYR A 77 12.63 8.24 -11.83
C TYR A 77 12.92 9.54 -12.59
N GLU A 78 13.16 9.43 -13.90
CA GLU A 78 13.43 10.54 -14.81
C GLU A 78 12.68 10.31 -16.13
N GLU A 79 11.98 11.35 -16.61
CA GLU A 79 11.23 11.32 -17.88
C GLU A 79 10.28 10.12 -18.02
N ASP A 80 9.52 9.84 -16.96
CA ASP A 80 8.52 8.75 -16.90
C ASP A 80 9.05 7.31 -16.87
N LYS A 81 10.33 7.11 -16.57
CA LYS A 81 10.96 5.80 -16.43
C LYS A 81 12.07 5.81 -15.37
N CYS A 82 12.43 4.63 -14.88
CA CYS A 82 13.60 4.45 -14.04
C CYS A 82 14.88 4.38 -14.89
N ASN A 83 15.88 5.20 -14.58
CA ASN A 83 17.19 5.23 -15.25
C ASN A 83 18.35 5.13 -14.27
#